data_AF-A0A8T5M629-F1
#
_entry.id   AF-A0A8T5M629-F1
#
_cell.length_a   1.000
_cell.length_b   1.000
_cell.length_c   1.000
_cell.angle_alpha   90.00
_cell.angle_beta   90.00
_cell.angle_gamma   90.00
#
_symmetry.space_group_name_H-M   'P 1'
#
loop_
_entity.id
_entity.type
_entity.pdbx_description
1 polymer ?
#
loop_
_entity_poly.entity_id
_entity_poly.type
_entity_poly.pdbx_seq_one_letter_code
_entity_poly.pdbx_strand_id
1 'polypeptide(L)'
;MSLVIQVPYVPIGIATGNLSHHDAEIEEVKRVLFPVQDKGCAIGVQIYVGPNDWNVFPQLNAKFGEMLDHVKQSIGENMWQNSSLHLPFACRKAAPEFHMTCDDSVEYMAGLVQIAQQAQMRQITLHPNTIYYMPFEDYTAADFLQDYQTEENFRLFEWGAEKKSRYQDFIVNVKLLAQAFPDVEFSYENMPLPIFGDHTTDGRQLRVEPNLVTPRSIEDFIDLTPPNVKLCFDPGHYLIARETLNYYATHPAEMTKHIQTLIGSLDPVCADTIPSVEHAVDIVERIKWVSLQELATNIFGSLSDVQVQDSVSPIWKPHTHRVGGRLLEEGSTLRPGQGFHQETLQLLKYLSRTPGLPLKVSFDVAETDYANRVNQENALRILDEI
;
A
#
# COMPACT_ATOMS: atom_id res chain seq x y z
N MET A 1 15.29 16.29 -2.54
CA MET A 1 14.62 15.16 -3.19
C MET A 1 15.62 14.03 -3.35
N SER A 2 15.22 12.82 -2.98
CA SER A 2 15.96 11.58 -3.14
C SER A 2 15.16 10.66 -4.07
N LEU A 3 15.83 9.86 -4.87
CA LEU A 3 15.22 8.98 -5.86
C LEU A 3 15.46 7.53 -5.46
N VAL A 4 14.39 6.75 -5.43
CA VAL A 4 14.41 5.38 -4.93
C VAL A 4 13.62 4.49 -5.86
N ILE A 5 14.11 3.27 -6.09
CA ILE A 5 13.38 2.24 -6.82
C ILE A 5 13.09 1.08 -5.88
N GLN A 6 11.88 0.57 -5.97
CA GLN A 6 11.43 -0.59 -5.21
C GLN A 6 12.02 -1.87 -5.80
N VAL A 7 12.57 -2.72 -4.93
CA VAL A 7 13.23 -3.97 -5.31
C VAL A 7 12.50 -5.13 -4.64
N PRO A 8 11.79 -5.99 -5.38
CA PRO A 8 10.97 -7.04 -4.81
C PRO A 8 11.80 -8.26 -4.38
N TYR A 9 11.89 -8.48 -3.08
CA TYR A 9 12.48 -9.68 -2.50
C TYR A 9 11.40 -10.72 -2.24
N VAL A 10 11.35 -11.74 -3.09
CA VAL A 10 10.38 -12.84 -2.96
C VAL A 10 10.78 -13.71 -1.76
N PRO A 11 9.90 -13.91 -0.75
CA PRO A 11 10.19 -14.64 0.49
C PRO A 11 10.89 -15.98 0.33
N ILE A 12 10.52 -16.77 -0.69
CA ILE A 12 11.09 -18.09 -0.93
C ILE A 12 12.56 -18.03 -1.41
N GLY A 13 12.97 -16.94 -2.07
CA GLY A 13 14.37 -16.70 -2.45
C GLY A 13 15.23 -16.43 -1.22
N ILE A 14 14.74 -15.60 -0.29
CA ILE A 14 15.37 -15.33 1.00
C ILE A 14 15.53 -16.63 1.81
N ALA A 15 14.45 -17.38 2.01
CA ALA A 15 14.45 -18.58 2.85
C ALA A 15 15.30 -19.73 2.27
N THR A 16 15.42 -19.83 0.94
CA THR A 16 16.31 -20.80 0.27
C THR A 16 17.75 -20.31 0.10
N GLY A 17 18.04 -19.04 0.39
CA GLY A 17 19.34 -18.40 0.16
C GLY A 17 19.70 -18.19 -1.31
N ASN A 18 18.76 -18.38 -2.24
CA ASN A 18 19.00 -18.19 -3.67
C ASN A 18 18.75 -16.73 -4.08
N LEU A 19 19.70 -15.85 -3.75
CA LEU A 19 19.61 -14.41 -4.05
C LEU A 19 20.02 -14.05 -5.50
N SER A 20 20.37 -15.03 -6.35
CA SER A 20 20.96 -14.80 -7.68
C SER A 20 20.05 -14.07 -8.69
N HIS A 21 18.72 -14.09 -8.48
CA HIS A 21 17.79 -13.26 -9.25
C HIS A 21 17.89 -11.77 -8.84
N HIS A 22 18.05 -11.50 -7.55
CA HIS A 22 18.13 -10.15 -7.01
C HIS A 22 19.42 -9.42 -7.38
N ASP A 23 20.53 -10.14 -7.61
CA ASP A 23 21.75 -9.55 -8.13
C ASP A 23 21.54 -8.92 -9.52
N ALA A 24 20.74 -9.55 -10.38
CA ALA A 24 20.39 -9.01 -11.69
C ALA A 24 19.44 -7.80 -11.61
N GLU A 25 18.54 -7.79 -10.61
CA GLU A 25 17.63 -6.67 -10.34
C GLU A 25 18.38 -5.47 -9.78
N ILE A 26 19.34 -5.68 -8.86
CA ILE A 26 20.23 -4.65 -8.32
C ILE A 26 21.06 -3.99 -9.43
N GLU A 27 21.66 -4.76 -10.35
CA GLU A 27 22.43 -4.17 -11.45
C GLU A 27 21.57 -3.35 -12.42
N GLU A 28 20.31 -3.74 -12.64
CA GLU A 28 19.36 -2.95 -13.40
C GLU A 28 18.95 -1.67 -12.66
N VAL A 29 18.67 -1.75 -11.36
CA VAL A 29 18.39 -0.57 -10.51
C VAL A 29 19.56 0.41 -10.49
N LYS A 30 20.81 -0.07 -10.49
CA LYS A 30 22.02 0.75 -10.67
C LYS A 30 22.10 1.40 -12.05
N ARG A 31 21.83 0.65 -13.13
CA ARG A 31 21.76 1.18 -14.51
C ARG A 31 20.80 2.36 -14.60
N VAL A 32 19.69 2.27 -13.89
CA VAL A 32 18.60 3.25 -13.87
C VAL A 32 18.92 4.45 -12.94
N LEU A 33 19.50 4.23 -11.76
CA LEU A 33 19.73 5.30 -10.76
C LEU A 33 21.06 6.07 -10.90
N PHE A 34 22.17 5.47 -11.34
CA PHE A 34 23.43 6.20 -11.46
C PHE A 34 23.36 7.43 -12.41
N PRO A 35 22.66 7.39 -13.56
CA PRO A 35 22.50 8.56 -14.43
C PRO A 35 21.74 9.75 -13.82
N VAL A 36 20.94 9.53 -12.76
CA VAL A 36 20.26 10.61 -12.02
C VAL A 36 21.02 11.04 -10.76
N GLN A 37 21.93 10.21 -10.24
CA GLN A 37 22.91 10.64 -9.23
C GLN A 37 23.83 11.74 -9.78
N ASP A 38 24.28 11.63 -11.02
CA ASP A 38 25.09 12.66 -11.71
C ASP A 38 24.35 14.00 -11.89
N LYS A 39 23.01 14.01 -11.84
CA LYS A 39 22.19 15.23 -11.81
C LYS A 39 22.12 15.88 -10.42
N GLY A 40 22.80 15.33 -9.41
CA GLY A 40 22.82 15.82 -8.04
C GLY A 40 21.69 15.30 -7.14
N CYS A 41 20.94 14.29 -7.58
CA CYS A 41 19.95 13.62 -6.73
C CYS A 41 20.64 12.60 -5.79
N ALA A 42 20.19 12.53 -4.54
CA ALA A 42 20.50 11.38 -3.69
C ALA A 42 19.74 10.14 -4.22
N ILE A 43 20.35 8.96 -4.14
CA ILE A 43 19.76 7.71 -4.66
C ILE A 43 19.79 6.59 -3.60
N GLY A 44 18.84 5.66 -3.66
CA GLY A 44 18.74 4.50 -2.77
C GLY A 44 17.77 3.43 -3.30
N VAL A 45 17.43 2.42 -2.48
CA VAL A 45 16.43 1.40 -2.85
C VAL A 45 15.35 1.27 -1.77
N GLN A 46 14.12 0.93 -2.16
CA GLN A 46 13.07 0.50 -1.23
C GLN A 46 13.05 -1.02 -1.28
N ILE A 47 13.51 -1.67 -0.22
CA ILE A 47 13.56 -3.14 -0.13
C ILE A 47 12.13 -3.60 0.15
N TYR A 48 11.48 -4.20 -0.84
CA TYR A 48 10.09 -4.63 -0.74
C TYR A 48 10.02 -6.13 -0.46
N VAL A 49 9.61 -6.49 0.75
CA VAL A 49 9.44 -7.90 1.13
C VAL A 49 8.06 -8.34 0.67
N GLY A 50 7.99 -9.01 -0.47
CA GLY A 50 6.73 -9.32 -1.16
C GLY A 50 5.81 -10.27 -0.39
N PRO A 51 4.53 -10.39 -0.81
CA PRO A 51 3.50 -11.10 -0.06
C PRO A 51 3.80 -12.58 0.15
N ASN A 52 3.48 -13.07 1.35
CA ASN A 52 3.99 -14.34 1.87
C ASN A 52 3.01 -15.52 1.80
N ASP A 53 3.55 -16.71 1.51
CA ASP A 53 3.06 -17.94 2.11
C ASP A 53 3.58 -18.01 3.56
N TRP A 54 2.66 -18.16 4.52
CA TRP A 54 2.91 -18.30 5.96
C TRP A 54 3.98 -19.35 6.29
N ASN A 55 4.05 -20.46 5.55
CA ASN A 55 4.99 -21.56 5.81
C ASN A 55 6.48 -21.15 5.70
N VAL A 56 6.76 -20.01 5.07
CA VAL A 56 8.11 -19.46 4.88
C VAL A 56 8.53 -18.57 6.06
N PHE A 57 7.60 -17.95 6.78
CA PHE A 57 7.92 -16.82 7.66
C PHE A 57 8.83 -17.12 8.86
N PRO A 58 8.66 -18.23 9.61
CA PRO A 58 9.57 -18.57 10.71
C PRO A 58 11.04 -18.76 10.28
N GLN A 59 11.30 -18.97 8.98
CA GLN A 59 12.65 -19.07 8.41
C GLN A 59 13.20 -17.69 8.00
N LEU A 60 12.33 -16.71 7.71
CA LEU A 60 12.74 -15.37 7.29
C LEU A 60 13.49 -14.63 8.39
N ASN A 61 13.04 -14.62 9.65
CA ASN A 61 13.73 -13.88 10.72
C ASN A 61 15.21 -14.29 10.89
N ALA A 62 15.57 -15.54 10.59
CA ALA A 62 16.95 -16.02 10.62
C ALA A 62 17.78 -15.63 9.36
N LYS A 63 17.13 -15.28 8.25
CA LYS A 63 17.74 -14.92 6.96
C LYS A 63 17.54 -13.46 6.56
N PHE A 64 16.75 -12.71 7.30
CA PHE A 64 16.43 -11.31 7.03
C PHE A 64 17.67 -10.43 7.14
N GLY A 65 18.48 -10.61 8.20
CA GLY A 65 19.76 -9.94 8.35
C GLY A 65 20.74 -10.26 7.22
N GLU A 66 20.89 -11.54 6.86
CA GLU A 66 21.74 -11.97 5.74
C GLU A 66 21.30 -11.34 4.40
N MET A 67 19.99 -11.22 4.17
CA MET A 67 19.44 -10.53 3.00
C MET A 67 19.77 -9.03 3.02
N LEU A 68 19.52 -8.33 4.12
CA LEU A 68 19.82 -6.90 4.25
C LEU A 68 21.33 -6.62 4.09
N ASP A 69 22.19 -7.44 4.69
CA ASP A 69 23.65 -7.36 4.53
C ASP A 69 24.09 -7.59 3.09
N HIS A 70 23.43 -8.51 2.36
CA HIS A 70 23.67 -8.74 0.93
C HIS A 70 23.24 -7.54 0.08
N VAL A 71 22.03 -7.00 0.27
CA VAL A 71 21.59 -5.79 -0.44
C VAL A 71 22.55 -4.63 -0.17
N LYS A 72 22.93 -4.42 1.10
CA LYS A 72 23.88 -3.37 1.51
C LYS A 72 25.23 -3.49 0.83
N GLN A 73 25.81 -4.69 0.79
CA GLN A 73 27.08 -4.95 0.10
C GLN A 73 26.96 -4.69 -1.41
N SER A 74 25.85 -5.11 -2.01
CA SER A 74 25.64 -5.00 -3.45
C SER A 74 25.34 -3.57 -3.91
N ILE A 75 24.53 -2.76 -3.21
CA ILE A 75 24.27 -1.35 -3.59
C ILE A 75 25.33 -0.37 -3.08
N GLY A 76 26.04 -0.72 -2.00
CA GLY A 76 27.06 0.12 -1.37
C GLY A 76 26.50 1.23 -0.46
N GLU A 77 27.35 1.72 0.46
CA GLU A 77 26.95 2.61 1.55
C GLU A 77 26.25 3.90 1.09
N ASN A 78 26.68 4.49 -0.03
CA ASN A 78 26.11 5.73 -0.56
C ASN A 78 24.64 5.59 -0.98
N MET A 79 24.23 4.42 -1.47
CA MET A 79 22.83 4.12 -1.75
C MET A 79 22.10 3.71 -0.46
N TRP A 80 22.74 2.88 0.36
CA TRP A 80 22.18 2.37 1.62
C TRP A 80 21.68 3.46 2.57
N GLN A 81 22.42 4.57 2.70
CA GLN A 81 22.04 5.68 3.59
C GLN A 81 20.76 6.43 3.15
N ASN A 82 20.27 6.21 1.93
CA ASN A 82 18.98 6.73 1.46
C ASN A 82 17.91 5.63 1.30
N SER A 83 18.24 4.36 1.54
CA SER A 83 17.31 3.23 1.38
C SER A 83 16.23 3.20 2.46
N SER A 84 15.14 2.51 2.18
CA SER A 84 14.07 2.18 3.13
C SER A 84 13.69 0.70 3.01
N LEU A 85 13.09 0.15 4.07
CA LEU A 85 12.53 -1.20 4.07
C LEU A 85 11.01 -1.11 4.08
N HIS A 86 10.36 -1.58 3.02
CA HIS A 86 8.92 -1.84 3.06
C HIS A 86 8.69 -3.22 3.68
N LEU A 87 8.03 -3.24 4.83
CA LEU A 87 7.79 -4.45 5.61
C LEU A 87 6.80 -5.41 4.94
N PRO A 88 6.89 -6.72 5.24
CA PRO A 88 6.08 -7.76 4.62
C PRO A 88 4.61 -7.75 5.06
N PHE A 89 3.74 -8.33 4.24
CA PHE A 89 2.31 -8.41 4.54
C PHE A 89 1.56 -9.60 3.93
N ALA A 90 0.30 -9.73 4.33
CA ALA A 90 -0.55 -10.89 4.09
C ALA A 90 -1.78 -10.52 3.26
N CYS A 91 -1.57 -10.06 2.03
CA CYS A 91 -2.65 -9.67 1.09
C CYS A 91 -3.61 -10.81 0.69
N ARG A 92 -3.38 -12.04 1.16
CA ARG A 92 -4.16 -13.25 0.88
C ARG A 92 -4.76 -13.93 2.11
N LYS A 93 -4.47 -13.43 3.33
CA LYS A 93 -4.93 -14.07 4.56
C LYS A 93 -4.88 -13.14 5.77
N ALA A 94 -5.93 -13.19 6.60
CA ALA A 94 -5.96 -12.48 7.88
C ALA A 94 -5.09 -13.15 8.96
N ALA A 95 -3.77 -13.04 8.81
CA ALA A 95 -2.76 -13.47 9.77
C ALA A 95 -2.48 -12.31 10.76
N PRO A 96 -2.95 -12.39 12.03
CA PRO A 96 -3.08 -11.25 12.95
C PRO A 96 -1.84 -10.35 13.09
N GLU A 97 -0.66 -10.96 13.06
CA GLU A 97 0.64 -10.32 13.19
C GLU A 97 0.99 -9.34 12.05
N PHE A 98 0.28 -9.40 10.92
CA PHE A 98 0.37 -8.45 9.79
C PHE A 98 -0.74 -7.39 9.79
N HIS A 99 -1.55 -7.29 10.85
CA HIS A 99 -2.63 -6.30 10.95
C HIS A 99 -2.36 -5.35 12.12
N MET A 100 -2.08 -4.08 11.83
CA MET A 100 -1.82 -3.08 12.88
C MET A 100 -3.06 -2.84 13.77
N THR A 101 -4.26 -3.23 13.35
CA THR A 101 -5.47 -3.33 14.18
C THR A 101 -5.40 -4.38 15.32
N CYS A 102 -4.32 -5.16 15.42
CA CYS A 102 -4.22 -6.33 16.30
C CYS A 102 -2.95 -6.30 17.16
N ASP A 103 -3.08 -6.56 18.47
CA ASP A 103 -1.98 -6.49 19.45
C ASP A 103 -0.75 -7.32 19.06
N ASP A 104 -0.97 -8.52 18.47
CA ASP A 104 0.08 -9.44 18.01
C ASP A 104 1.06 -8.81 17.01
N SER A 105 0.62 -7.79 16.25
CA SER A 105 1.45 -7.12 15.24
C SER A 105 2.59 -6.30 15.84
N VAL A 106 2.44 -5.78 17.06
CA VAL A 106 3.44 -4.88 17.67
C VAL A 106 4.71 -5.64 18.01
N GLU A 107 4.61 -6.83 18.61
CA GLU A 107 5.78 -7.68 18.91
C GLU A 107 6.44 -8.19 17.62
N TYR A 108 5.62 -8.62 16.66
CA TYR A 108 6.10 -9.16 15.39
C TYR A 108 6.84 -8.11 14.53
N MET A 109 6.23 -6.95 14.29
CA MET A 109 6.84 -5.86 13.53
C MET A 109 8.06 -5.29 14.25
N ALA A 110 8.05 -5.21 15.59
CA ALA A 110 9.22 -4.81 16.38
C ALA A 110 10.43 -5.73 16.14
N GLY A 111 10.22 -7.04 15.98
CA GLY A 111 11.29 -7.98 15.62
C GLY A 111 11.93 -7.67 14.27
N LEU A 112 11.13 -7.34 13.25
CA LEU A 112 11.63 -6.98 11.91
C LEU A 112 12.34 -5.61 11.91
N VAL A 113 11.77 -4.62 12.60
CA VAL A 113 12.38 -3.29 12.77
C VAL A 113 13.72 -3.37 13.49
N GLN A 114 13.83 -4.23 14.51
CA GLN A 114 15.10 -4.43 15.23
C GLN A 114 16.20 -4.99 14.30
N ILE A 115 15.88 -5.90 13.38
CA ILE A 115 16.85 -6.41 12.39
C ILE A 115 17.23 -5.31 11.38
N ALA A 116 16.25 -4.52 10.92
CA ALA A 116 16.51 -3.39 10.02
C ALA A 116 17.41 -2.31 10.67
N GLN A 117 17.19 -2.02 11.95
CA GLN A 117 17.99 -1.08 12.74
C GLN A 117 19.42 -1.62 12.96
N GLN A 118 19.61 -2.93 13.12
CA GLN A 118 20.93 -3.57 13.18
C GLN A 118 21.69 -3.42 11.85
N ALA A 119 20.99 -3.54 10.70
CA ALA A 119 21.52 -3.19 9.38
C ALA A 119 21.69 -1.67 9.15
N GLN A 120 21.47 -0.84 10.18
CA GLN A 120 21.60 0.62 10.19
C GLN A 120 20.55 1.37 9.35
N MET A 121 19.48 0.70 8.93
CA MET A 121 18.37 1.31 8.19
C MET A 121 17.46 2.10 9.14
N ARG A 122 17.02 3.29 8.71
CA ARG A 122 16.33 4.27 9.57
C ARG A 122 14.92 4.65 9.12
N GLN A 123 14.54 4.33 7.88
CA GLN A 123 13.20 4.57 7.37
C GLN A 123 12.56 3.22 7.02
N ILE A 124 11.39 2.98 7.58
CA ILE A 124 10.60 1.77 7.44
C ILE A 124 9.26 2.15 6.81
N THR A 125 8.90 1.54 5.69
CA THR A 125 7.57 1.68 5.10
C THR A 125 6.66 0.55 5.61
N LEU A 126 5.43 0.90 5.95
CA LEU A 126 4.35 0.01 6.39
C LEU A 126 3.09 0.39 5.62
N HIS A 127 2.25 -0.55 5.25
CA HIS A 127 0.88 -0.28 4.77
C HIS A 127 -0.12 -0.73 5.87
N PRO A 128 -1.35 -0.23 5.83
CA PRO A 128 -2.53 -0.95 6.31
C PRO A 128 -2.76 -2.20 5.44
N ASN A 129 -2.95 -3.39 6.02
CA ASN A 129 -3.02 -4.62 5.20
C ASN A 129 -4.31 -4.70 4.35
N THR A 130 -4.14 -4.96 3.06
CA THR A 130 -5.20 -4.99 2.03
C THR A 130 -5.40 -6.38 1.41
N ILE A 131 -6.65 -6.82 1.29
CA ILE A 131 -7.08 -8.12 0.72
C ILE A 131 -8.33 -7.88 -0.14
N TYR A 132 -8.46 -8.50 -1.32
CA TYR A 132 -9.23 -7.84 -2.40
C TYR A 132 -10.36 -8.61 -3.15
N TYR A 133 -10.39 -9.96 -3.33
CA TYR A 133 -11.31 -10.75 -4.23
C TYR A 133 -11.15 -10.79 -5.80
N MET A 134 -10.23 -11.60 -6.36
CA MET A 134 -10.01 -11.96 -7.79
C MET A 134 -10.81 -13.22 -8.13
N PRO A 135 -11.04 -13.60 -9.40
CA PRO A 135 -11.55 -14.92 -9.75
C PRO A 135 -10.50 -15.87 -10.39
N PHE A 136 -10.51 -17.15 -9.99
CA PHE A 136 -10.03 -18.27 -10.82
C PHE A 136 -10.90 -18.38 -12.10
N GLU A 137 -10.43 -19.10 -13.13
CA GLU A 137 -11.15 -19.20 -14.42
C GLU A 137 -12.41 -20.08 -14.35
N ASP A 138 -12.47 -21.00 -13.38
CA ASP A 138 -13.46 -22.09 -13.35
C ASP A 138 -14.55 -21.95 -12.26
N TYR A 139 -14.54 -20.90 -11.44
CA TYR A 139 -15.50 -20.74 -10.33
C TYR A 139 -16.75 -19.96 -10.78
N THR A 140 -17.95 -20.55 -10.69
CA THR A 140 -19.14 -19.93 -11.29
C THR A 140 -19.89 -19.01 -10.32
N ALA A 141 -20.58 -18.02 -10.89
CA ALA A 141 -21.46 -17.13 -10.14
C ALA A 141 -22.70 -17.83 -9.54
N ALA A 142 -22.98 -19.09 -9.90
CA ALA A 142 -24.05 -19.88 -9.28
C ALA A 142 -23.59 -20.46 -7.94
N ASP A 143 -22.38 -21.01 -7.88
CA ASP A 143 -21.77 -21.56 -6.66
C ASP A 143 -21.60 -20.45 -5.61
N PHE A 144 -21.10 -19.28 -6.04
CA PHE A 144 -20.99 -18.06 -5.22
C PHE A 144 -22.34 -17.61 -4.62
N LEU A 145 -23.47 -17.83 -5.31
CA LEU A 145 -24.80 -17.46 -4.79
C LEU A 145 -25.40 -18.52 -3.85
N GLN A 146 -24.80 -19.69 -3.71
CA GLN A 146 -25.35 -20.80 -2.91
C GLN A 146 -24.84 -20.78 -1.46
N ASP A 147 -23.56 -20.53 -1.23
CA ASP A 147 -22.96 -20.53 0.11
C ASP A 147 -23.28 -19.27 0.94
N TYR A 148 -23.69 -18.18 0.30
CA TYR A 148 -23.91 -16.86 0.93
C TYR A 148 -25.36 -16.63 1.43
N GLN A 149 -26.26 -17.62 1.34
CA GLN A 149 -27.69 -17.44 1.71
C GLN A 149 -28.03 -17.68 3.19
N THR A 150 -27.11 -18.17 4.02
CA THR A 150 -27.40 -18.45 5.44
C THR A 150 -27.16 -17.23 6.33
N GLU A 151 -28.17 -16.86 7.11
CA GLU A 151 -28.14 -15.75 8.08
C GLU A 151 -27.04 -15.95 9.16
N GLU A 152 -26.72 -17.21 9.46
CA GLU A 152 -25.63 -17.63 10.36
C GLU A 152 -24.24 -17.26 9.82
N ASN A 153 -24.02 -17.34 8.50
CA ASN A 153 -22.80 -16.82 7.87
C ASN A 153 -22.72 -15.29 7.95
N PHE A 154 -23.86 -14.59 8.01
CA PHE A 154 -23.88 -13.13 8.15
C PHE A 154 -23.47 -12.67 9.56
N ARG A 155 -23.71 -13.49 10.59
CA ARG A 155 -23.26 -13.18 11.97
C ARG A 155 -21.74 -13.17 12.14
N LEU A 156 -20.97 -13.78 11.24
CA LEU A 156 -19.51 -13.66 11.26
C LEU A 156 -19.02 -12.25 10.83
N PHE A 157 -19.84 -11.47 10.12
CA PHE A 157 -19.57 -10.03 9.96
C PHE A 157 -19.82 -9.22 11.26
N GLU A 158 -20.68 -9.72 12.17
CA GLU A 158 -20.91 -9.11 13.49
C GLU A 158 -19.79 -9.45 14.51
N TRP A 159 -18.76 -10.21 14.14
CA TRP A 159 -17.70 -10.65 15.08
C TRP A 159 -16.62 -9.58 15.32
N GLY A 160 -17.09 -8.47 15.86
CA GLY A 160 -16.37 -7.47 16.64
C GLY A 160 -17.13 -7.17 17.93
N ALA A 161 -17.51 -8.21 18.68
CA ALA A 161 -18.41 -8.08 19.84
C ALA A 161 -17.85 -7.29 21.03
N GLU A 162 -16.55 -6.94 21.02
CA GLU A 162 -16.01 -5.87 21.86
C GLU A 162 -15.99 -4.54 21.08
N LYS A 163 -16.83 -3.61 21.53
CA LYS A 163 -17.16 -2.37 20.81
C LYS A 163 -16.10 -1.27 20.97
N LYS A 164 -14.92 -1.49 20.40
CA LYS A 164 -13.90 -0.46 20.18
C LYS A 164 -13.81 -0.14 18.69
N SER A 165 -13.48 1.11 18.37
CA SER A 165 -13.24 1.49 16.98
C SER A 165 -11.91 0.88 16.53
N ARG A 166 -11.91 0.05 15.48
CA ARG A 166 -10.69 -0.57 14.94
C ARG A 166 -9.63 0.47 14.54
N TYR A 167 -10.07 1.69 14.19
CA TYR A 167 -9.18 2.83 13.94
C TYR A 167 -8.40 3.25 15.19
N GLN A 168 -9.02 3.20 16.37
CA GLN A 168 -8.34 3.48 17.64
C GLN A 168 -7.29 2.43 17.95
N ASP A 169 -7.60 1.14 17.76
CA ASP A 169 -6.67 0.04 18.04
C ASP A 169 -5.47 0.08 17.08
N PHE A 170 -5.71 0.34 15.78
CA PHE A 170 -4.68 0.68 14.78
C PHE A 170 -3.77 1.84 15.26
N ILE A 171 -4.35 3.00 15.60
CA ILE A 171 -3.60 4.16 16.09
C ILE A 171 -2.81 3.87 17.38
N VAL A 172 -3.30 2.99 18.26
CA VAL A 172 -2.59 2.57 19.48
C VAL A 172 -1.38 1.71 19.14
N ASN A 173 -1.52 0.73 18.26
CA ASN A 173 -0.42 -0.16 17.89
C ASN A 173 0.65 0.54 17.04
N VAL A 174 0.25 1.44 16.14
CA VAL A 174 1.13 2.40 15.45
C VAL A 174 1.97 3.19 16.46
N LYS A 175 1.34 3.71 17.54
CA LYS A 175 2.05 4.43 18.61
C LYS A 175 3.02 3.54 19.38
N LEU A 176 2.62 2.33 19.75
CA LEU A 176 3.47 1.42 20.53
C LEU A 176 4.73 1.04 19.75
N LEU A 177 4.59 0.73 18.45
CA LEU A 177 5.72 0.44 17.56
C LEU A 177 6.62 1.68 17.39
N ALA A 178 6.05 2.84 17.08
CA ALA A 178 6.82 4.09 16.88
C ALA A 178 7.54 4.57 18.15
N GLN A 179 6.98 4.31 19.34
CA GLN A 179 7.59 4.65 20.63
C GLN A 179 8.68 3.66 21.06
N ALA A 180 8.63 2.40 20.60
CA ALA A 180 9.69 1.42 20.84
C ALA A 180 10.96 1.74 20.04
N PHE A 181 10.83 2.39 18.88
CA PHE A 181 11.95 2.75 17.99
C PHE A 181 11.97 4.25 17.65
N PRO A 182 12.29 5.14 18.61
CA PRO A 182 12.23 6.59 18.43
C PRO A 182 13.25 7.15 17.42
N ASP A 183 14.32 6.40 17.13
CA ASP A 183 15.34 6.74 16.13
C ASP A 183 14.99 6.25 14.70
N VAL A 184 13.80 5.66 14.52
CA VAL A 184 13.28 5.13 13.25
C VAL A 184 12.09 5.96 12.78
N GLU A 185 12.10 6.32 11.49
CA GLU A 185 10.98 6.96 10.80
C GLU A 185 10.06 5.90 10.17
N PHE A 186 8.79 5.91 10.55
CA PHE A 186 7.77 4.99 10.07
C PHE A 186 6.88 5.67 9.03
N SER A 187 7.02 5.29 7.77
CA SER A 187 6.27 5.82 6.63
C SER A 187 5.07 4.92 6.37
N TYR A 188 3.87 5.33 6.78
CA TYR A 188 2.65 4.58 6.50
C TYR A 188 2.10 4.89 5.11
N GLU A 189 1.83 3.87 4.32
CA GLU A 189 1.29 4.01 2.97
C GLU A 189 -0.24 4.19 2.98
N ASN A 190 -0.76 5.09 2.16
CA ASN A 190 -2.19 5.09 1.87
C ASN A 190 -2.50 4.05 0.78
N MET A 191 -3.45 3.18 1.05
CA MET A 191 -3.88 2.11 0.14
C MET A 191 -5.26 2.46 -0.43
N PRO A 192 -5.66 1.91 -1.60
CA PRO A 192 -7.02 2.11 -2.07
C PRO A 192 -8.00 1.35 -1.17
N LEU A 193 -9.30 1.53 -1.37
CA LEU A 193 -10.26 0.56 -0.83
C LEU A 193 -10.04 -0.81 -1.51
N PRO A 194 -10.15 -1.92 -0.77
CA PRO A 194 -10.08 -3.25 -1.37
C PRO A 194 -11.37 -3.53 -2.14
N ILE A 195 -11.32 -3.40 -3.47
CA ILE A 195 -12.53 -3.47 -4.31
C ILE A 195 -12.63 -4.82 -5.06
N PHE A 196 -11.58 -5.34 -5.72
CA PHE A 196 -11.48 -6.71 -6.33
C PHE A 196 -9.98 -7.18 -6.52
N GLY A 197 -9.54 -8.37 -6.05
CA GLY A 197 -8.13 -8.91 -6.20
C GLY A 197 -7.54 -10.28 -5.64
N ASP A 198 -8.05 -11.06 -4.64
CA ASP A 198 -7.71 -12.53 -4.40
C ASP A 198 -8.91 -13.46 -4.03
N HIS A 199 -9.09 -14.62 -4.69
CA HIS A 199 -10.17 -15.63 -4.49
C HIS A 199 -9.94 -16.62 -3.33
N THR A 200 -8.70 -16.80 -2.88
CA THR A 200 -8.39 -17.89 -1.94
C THR A 200 -8.89 -17.62 -0.52
N THR A 201 -9.08 -16.34 -0.18
CA THR A 201 -9.53 -15.89 1.13
C THR A 201 -11.05 -15.85 1.22
N ASP A 202 -11.58 -16.39 2.32
CA ASP A 202 -12.98 -16.23 2.70
C ASP A 202 -13.31 -14.76 3.02
N GLY A 203 -14.34 -14.21 2.36
CA GLY A 203 -14.81 -12.83 2.57
C GLY A 203 -15.17 -12.51 4.03
N ARG A 204 -15.57 -13.51 4.82
CA ARG A 204 -15.87 -13.38 6.26
C ARG A 204 -14.63 -13.28 7.15
N GLN A 205 -13.45 -13.59 6.62
CA GLN A 205 -12.18 -13.56 7.34
C GLN A 205 -11.39 -12.27 7.10
N LEU A 206 -11.83 -11.40 6.18
CA LEU A 206 -11.11 -10.19 5.79
C LEU A 206 -11.04 -9.17 6.93
N ARG A 207 -9.83 -8.91 7.42
CA ARG A 207 -9.53 -7.81 8.35
C ARG A 207 -9.18 -6.57 7.54
N VAL A 208 -10.21 -5.77 7.25
CA VAL A 208 -10.05 -4.44 6.62
C VAL A 208 -9.42 -3.49 7.64
N GLU A 209 -8.24 -2.98 7.30
CA GLU A 209 -7.51 -1.99 8.09
C GLU A 209 -7.92 -0.56 7.68
N PRO A 210 -7.51 0.48 8.44
CA PRO A 210 -7.74 1.86 8.04
C PRO A 210 -6.78 2.29 6.91
N ASN A 211 -7.15 2.01 5.65
CA ASN A 211 -6.34 2.22 4.45
C ASN A 211 -5.94 3.69 4.14
N LEU A 212 -6.20 4.65 5.02
CA LEU A 212 -5.88 6.09 4.88
C LEU A 212 -6.39 6.71 3.55
N VAL A 213 -7.59 6.30 3.14
CA VAL A 213 -8.13 6.49 1.78
C VAL A 213 -8.52 7.94 1.45
N THR A 214 -9.10 8.65 2.41
CA THR A 214 -9.70 9.98 2.24
C THR A 214 -8.80 11.08 2.81
N PRO A 215 -8.91 12.35 2.36
CA PRO A 215 -8.13 13.46 2.92
C PRO A 215 -8.24 13.54 4.44
N ARG A 216 -9.47 13.44 4.95
CA ARG A 216 -9.74 13.46 6.39
C ARG A 216 -9.08 12.28 7.12
N SER A 217 -9.15 11.05 6.60
CA SER A 217 -8.52 9.90 7.28
C SER A 217 -6.99 9.98 7.31
N ILE A 218 -6.38 10.68 6.36
CA ILE A 218 -4.94 10.98 6.33
C ILE A 218 -4.62 12.07 7.37
N GLU A 219 -5.38 13.17 7.38
CA GLU A 219 -5.25 14.27 8.34
C GLU A 219 -5.47 13.80 9.79
N ASP A 220 -6.57 13.08 10.06
CA ASP A 220 -6.86 12.46 11.37
C ASP A 220 -5.74 11.48 11.79
N PHE A 221 -5.12 10.74 10.85
CA PHE A 221 -4.00 9.83 11.16
C PHE A 221 -2.72 10.58 11.55
N ILE A 222 -2.39 11.65 10.83
CA ILE A 222 -1.23 12.50 11.11
C ILE A 222 -1.37 13.18 12.47
N ASP A 223 -2.50 13.83 12.74
CA ASP A 223 -2.76 14.53 14.00
C ASP A 223 -2.78 13.57 15.21
N LEU A 224 -3.14 12.30 14.97
CA LEU A 224 -3.19 11.29 16.02
C LEU A 224 -1.86 10.57 16.26
N THR A 225 -0.82 10.66 15.41
CA THR A 225 0.39 9.82 15.51
C THR A 225 1.65 10.54 16.04
N PRO A 226 2.70 9.81 16.50
CA PRO A 226 3.95 10.42 16.97
C PRO A 226 4.75 11.11 15.84
N PRO A 227 5.64 12.08 16.14
CA PRO A 227 6.36 12.84 15.10
C PRO A 227 7.32 12.05 14.19
N ASN A 228 7.72 10.84 14.60
CA ASN A 228 8.50 9.89 13.79
C ASN A 228 7.61 8.94 12.96
N VAL A 229 6.29 9.11 13.00
CA VAL A 229 5.36 8.56 12.01
C VAL A 229 5.13 9.60 10.91
N LYS A 230 5.10 9.11 9.67
CA LYS A 230 5.01 9.85 8.41
C LYS A 230 4.11 9.10 7.44
N LEU A 231 3.84 9.72 6.30
CA LEU A 231 3.08 9.14 5.21
C LEU A 231 4.02 8.83 4.02
N CYS A 232 3.97 7.60 3.54
CA CYS A 232 4.32 7.25 2.17
C CYS A 232 3.07 7.53 1.33
N PHE A 233 3.08 8.58 0.51
CA PHE A 233 1.89 8.98 -0.23
C PHE A 233 1.87 8.40 -1.64
N ASP A 234 1.06 7.38 -1.89
CA ASP A 234 0.76 6.94 -3.26
C ASP A 234 -0.44 7.73 -3.80
N PRO A 235 -0.25 8.59 -4.82
CA PRO A 235 -1.32 9.37 -5.42
C PRO A 235 -2.25 8.49 -6.27
N GLY A 236 -1.78 7.36 -6.79
CA GLY A 236 -2.59 6.42 -7.55
C GLY A 236 -3.67 5.77 -6.69
N HIS A 237 -3.32 5.29 -5.50
CA HIS A 237 -4.22 4.71 -4.51
C HIS A 237 -5.32 5.71 -4.10
N TYR A 238 -4.94 6.97 -3.85
CA TYR A 238 -5.89 8.05 -3.59
C TYR A 238 -6.85 8.30 -4.76
N LEU A 239 -6.32 8.36 -6.00
CA LEU A 239 -7.10 8.60 -7.21
C LEU A 239 -8.05 7.42 -7.53
N ILE A 240 -7.60 6.17 -7.45
CA ILE A 240 -8.45 4.97 -7.62
C ILE A 240 -9.65 5.05 -6.68
N ALA A 241 -9.41 5.34 -5.40
CA ALA A 241 -10.46 5.37 -4.40
C ALA A 241 -11.44 6.53 -4.62
N ARG A 242 -10.93 7.73 -4.94
CA ARG A 242 -11.76 8.89 -5.33
C ARG A 242 -12.74 8.52 -6.43
N GLU A 243 -12.23 8.01 -7.55
CA GLU A 243 -13.05 7.74 -8.73
C GLU A 243 -13.98 6.54 -8.53
N THR A 244 -13.55 5.50 -7.80
CA THR A 244 -14.39 4.31 -7.55
C THR A 244 -15.52 4.60 -6.55
N LEU A 245 -15.27 5.41 -5.53
CA LEU A 245 -16.32 5.85 -4.60
C LEU A 245 -17.34 6.73 -5.31
N ASN A 246 -16.87 7.71 -6.11
CA ASN A 246 -17.74 8.55 -6.94
C ASN A 246 -18.53 7.73 -7.98
N TYR A 247 -17.95 6.66 -8.53
CA TYR A 247 -18.65 5.72 -9.40
C TYR A 247 -19.81 5.05 -8.66
N TYR A 248 -19.59 4.45 -7.49
CA TYR A 248 -20.66 3.79 -6.75
C TYR A 248 -21.74 4.75 -6.24
N ALA A 249 -21.39 5.98 -5.84
CA ALA A 249 -22.38 7.01 -5.48
C ALA A 249 -23.30 7.38 -6.65
N THR A 250 -22.76 7.40 -7.88
CA THR A 250 -23.54 7.65 -9.10
C THR A 250 -24.21 6.41 -9.70
N HIS A 251 -23.76 5.20 -9.31
CA HIS A 251 -24.27 3.89 -9.76
C HIS A 251 -24.73 3.03 -8.55
N PRO A 252 -25.66 3.51 -7.70
CA PRO A 252 -26.02 2.83 -6.44
C PRO A 252 -26.61 1.42 -6.64
N ALA A 253 -27.16 1.13 -7.82
CA ALA A 253 -27.64 -0.21 -8.19
C ALA A 253 -26.51 -1.26 -8.29
N GLU A 254 -25.24 -0.85 -8.32
CA GLU A 254 -24.06 -1.73 -8.39
C GLU A 254 -23.39 -1.90 -7.01
N MET A 255 -23.83 -1.18 -5.97
CA MET A 255 -23.35 -1.34 -4.59
C MET A 255 -23.82 -2.67 -3.97
N THR A 256 -23.01 -3.73 -4.06
CA THR A 256 -23.23 -4.96 -3.27
C THR A 256 -23.15 -4.68 -1.76
N LYS A 257 -23.68 -5.60 -0.93
CA LYS A 257 -23.61 -5.47 0.55
C LYS A 257 -22.18 -5.41 1.09
N HIS A 258 -21.22 -6.02 0.38
CA HIS A 258 -19.79 -5.91 0.71
C HIS A 258 -19.25 -4.49 0.43
N ILE A 259 -19.57 -3.92 -0.73
CA ILE A 259 -19.22 -2.53 -1.10
C ILE A 259 -19.83 -1.53 -0.11
N GLN A 260 -21.08 -1.74 0.29
CA GLN A 260 -21.73 -0.95 1.34
C GLN A 260 -20.93 -1.03 2.65
N THR A 261 -20.59 -2.24 3.13
CA THR A 261 -19.81 -2.43 4.36
C THR A 261 -18.43 -1.75 4.31
N LEU A 262 -17.74 -1.83 3.17
CA LEU A 262 -16.43 -1.18 2.94
C LEU A 262 -16.51 0.35 2.96
N ILE A 263 -17.57 0.93 2.38
CA ILE A 263 -17.86 2.36 2.49
C ILE A 263 -18.14 2.73 3.96
N GLY A 264 -18.80 1.86 4.73
CA GLY A 264 -19.07 2.06 6.15
C GLY A 264 -17.84 2.15 7.04
N SER A 265 -16.75 1.43 6.73
CA SER A 265 -15.48 1.60 7.44
C SER A 265 -14.80 2.96 7.23
N LEU A 266 -15.28 3.81 6.31
CA LEU A 266 -14.83 5.19 6.16
C LEU A 266 -15.55 6.18 7.09
N ASP A 267 -16.71 5.82 7.67
CA ASP A 267 -17.46 6.70 8.57
C ASP A 267 -17.25 6.29 10.04
N PRO A 268 -16.51 7.08 10.84
CA PRO A 268 -16.29 6.78 12.27
C PRO A 268 -17.56 6.81 13.12
N VAL A 269 -18.70 7.26 12.58
CA VAL A 269 -20.02 7.22 13.25
C VAL A 269 -20.76 5.89 13.03
N CYS A 270 -20.45 5.15 11.96
CA CYS A 270 -21.31 4.07 11.44
C CYS A 270 -20.70 2.67 11.50
N ALA A 271 -19.63 2.49 12.30
CA ALA A 271 -18.88 1.24 12.44
C ALA A 271 -19.73 0.00 12.84
N ASP A 272 -20.87 0.20 13.50
CA ASP A 272 -21.71 -0.88 14.03
C ASP A 272 -22.75 -1.44 13.02
N THR A 273 -23.10 -0.73 11.93
CA THR A 273 -23.86 -1.26 10.77
C THR A 273 -24.13 -0.20 9.70
N ILE A 274 -23.99 -0.56 8.41
CA ILE A 274 -24.75 0.08 7.32
C ILE A 274 -25.99 -0.78 6.98
N PRO A 275 -27.21 -0.22 7.05
CA PRO A 275 -28.44 -0.96 6.75
C PRO A 275 -28.90 -0.84 5.29
N SER A 276 -28.30 0.04 4.47
CA SER A 276 -28.90 0.49 3.21
C SER A 276 -27.89 1.11 2.22
N VAL A 277 -28.15 0.99 0.92
CA VAL A 277 -27.38 1.63 -0.17
C VAL A 277 -27.37 3.16 -0.02
N GLU A 278 -28.51 3.75 0.31
CA GLU A 278 -28.72 5.19 0.47
C GLU A 278 -27.77 5.80 1.52
N HIS A 279 -27.46 5.04 2.57
CA HIS A 279 -26.53 5.45 3.61
C HIS A 279 -25.06 5.36 3.16
N ALA A 280 -24.72 4.36 2.34
CA ALA A 280 -23.40 4.29 1.72
C ALA A 280 -23.18 5.43 0.71
N VAL A 281 -24.22 5.83 -0.04
CA VAL A 281 -24.17 7.03 -0.90
C VAL A 281 -23.94 8.29 -0.07
N ASP A 282 -24.70 8.51 1.00
CA ASP A 282 -24.55 9.66 1.91
C ASP A 282 -23.13 9.75 2.52
N ILE A 283 -22.50 8.63 2.88
CA ILE A 283 -21.10 8.63 3.34
C ILE A 283 -20.17 9.16 2.24
N VAL A 284 -20.31 8.71 1.00
CA VAL A 284 -19.46 9.17 -0.11
C VAL A 284 -19.72 10.64 -0.44
N GLU A 285 -20.97 11.08 -0.47
CA GLU A 285 -21.33 12.50 -0.69
C GLU A 285 -20.80 13.42 0.43
N ARG A 286 -20.54 12.89 1.62
CA ARG A 286 -19.86 13.60 2.72
C ARG A 286 -18.34 13.67 2.57
N ILE A 287 -17.70 12.91 1.68
CA ILE A 287 -16.24 12.97 1.45
C ILE A 287 -15.90 14.20 0.61
N LYS A 288 -15.18 15.15 1.22
CA LYS A 288 -14.62 16.31 0.51
C LYS A 288 -13.31 15.92 -0.16
N TRP A 289 -13.40 15.42 -1.39
CA TRP A 289 -12.24 15.25 -2.25
C TRP A 289 -11.59 16.60 -2.58
N VAL A 290 -10.27 16.62 -2.57
CA VAL A 290 -9.42 17.75 -2.95
C VAL A 290 -8.44 17.33 -4.04
N SER A 291 -7.76 18.30 -4.66
CA SER A 291 -6.67 17.99 -5.60
C SER A 291 -5.46 17.38 -4.88
N LEU A 292 -4.65 16.58 -5.59
CA LEU A 292 -3.39 16.05 -5.04
C LEU A 292 -2.48 17.16 -4.47
N GLN A 293 -2.40 18.32 -5.15
CA GLN A 293 -1.58 19.45 -4.69
C GLN A 293 -2.11 20.07 -3.39
N GLU A 294 -3.42 20.18 -3.24
CA GLU A 294 -4.08 20.72 -2.04
C GLU A 294 -3.90 19.78 -0.85
N LEU A 295 -4.14 18.48 -1.04
CA LEU A 295 -3.86 17.45 -0.02
C LEU A 295 -2.40 17.48 0.43
N ALA A 296 -1.46 17.45 -0.53
CA ALA A 296 -0.03 17.51 -0.26
C ALA A 296 0.44 18.82 0.41
N THR A 297 -0.36 19.88 0.34
CA THR A 297 -0.11 21.13 1.06
C THR A 297 -0.54 21.04 2.52
N ASN A 298 -1.67 20.39 2.81
CA ASN A 298 -2.14 20.16 4.18
C ASN A 298 -1.19 19.23 4.95
N ILE A 299 -0.74 18.14 4.31
CA ILE A 299 0.05 17.07 4.96
C ILE A 299 1.57 17.23 4.82
N PHE A 300 2.05 18.36 4.27
CA PHE A 300 3.43 18.57 3.82
C PHE A 300 4.51 18.22 4.87
N GLY A 301 4.31 18.59 6.14
CA GLY A 301 5.26 18.30 7.23
C GLY A 301 5.34 16.82 7.67
N SER A 302 4.48 15.99 7.09
CA SER A 302 4.32 14.57 7.42
C SER A 302 4.57 13.64 6.24
N LEU A 303 4.88 14.16 5.04
CA LEU A 303 5.36 13.37 3.91
C LEU A 303 6.83 12.97 4.13
N SER A 304 7.14 11.68 4.02
CA SER A 304 8.51 11.15 3.95
C SER A 304 8.84 10.61 2.56
N ASP A 305 7.88 9.93 1.93
CA ASP A 305 7.97 9.33 0.60
C ASP A 305 6.74 9.68 -0.23
N VAL A 306 6.89 9.71 -1.56
CA VAL A 306 5.78 9.77 -2.52
C VAL A 306 6.01 8.66 -3.53
N GLN A 307 5.12 7.67 -3.50
CA GLN A 307 5.21 6.48 -4.34
C GLN A 307 4.64 6.75 -5.72
N VAL A 308 5.30 6.26 -6.75
CA VAL A 308 5.02 6.59 -8.15
C VAL A 308 5.15 5.33 -9.00
N GLN A 309 4.04 4.64 -9.24
CA GLN A 309 4.03 3.42 -10.06
C GLN A 309 4.44 3.68 -11.52
N ASP A 310 5.46 2.99 -12.03
CA ASP A 310 5.67 2.85 -13.47
C ASP A 310 4.76 1.77 -14.03
N SER A 311 3.63 2.18 -14.60
CA SER A 311 2.69 1.25 -15.26
C SER A 311 2.50 1.55 -16.74
N VAL A 312 2.99 0.63 -17.57
CA VAL A 312 2.48 0.40 -18.92
C VAL A 312 1.22 -0.49 -18.88
N SER A 313 0.93 -1.19 -17.77
CA SER A 313 -0.30 -1.98 -17.61
C SER A 313 -1.57 -1.10 -17.60
N PRO A 314 -2.74 -1.55 -18.10
CA PRO A 314 -3.92 -0.70 -18.26
C PRO A 314 -4.82 -0.67 -17.01
N ILE A 315 -4.59 0.27 -16.10
CA ILE A 315 -5.41 0.44 -14.88
C ILE A 315 -6.90 0.69 -15.15
N TRP A 316 -7.68 0.23 -14.16
CA TRP A 316 -9.11 0.42 -13.89
C TRP A 316 -9.95 1.01 -15.02
N LYS A 317 -10.77 0.15 -15.62
CA LYS A 317 -11.88 0.54 -16.50
C LYS A 317 -13.15 -0.16 -16.03
N PRO A 318 -14.25 0.55 -15.73
CA PRO A 318 -15.54 -0.07 -15.48
C PRO A 318 -16.08 -0.70 -16.79
N HIS A 319 -15.68 -1.95 -17.05
CA HIS A 319 -16.04 -2.68 -18.26
C HIS A 319 -17.43 -3.32 -18.10
N THR A 320 -18.45 -2.61 -18.57
CA THR A 320 -19.87 -2.99 -18.56
C THR A 320 -20.24 -4.20 -19.44
N HIS A 321 -19.28 -5.04 -19.83
CA HIS A 321 -19.46 -6.19 -20.72
C HIS A 321 -19.20 -7.54 -20.06
N ARG A 322 -20.28 -8.31 -19.86
CA ARG A 322 -20.25 -9.73 -19.47
C ARG A 322 -19.72 -10.65 -20.59
N VAL A 323 -18.41 -10.64 -20.83
CA VAL A 323 -17.68 -11.74 -21.50
C VAL A 323 -16.32 -11.89 -20.82
N GLY A 324 -15.95 -13.08 -20.35
CA GLY A 324 -14.63 -13.34 -19.72
C GLY A 324 -14.50 -12.96 -18.24
N GLY A 325 -15.33 -12.04 -17.72
CA GLY A 325 -15.62 -11.95 -16.28
C GLY A 325 -14.47 -11.56 -15.34
N ARG A 326 -13.47 -10.81 -15.80
CA ARG A 326 -12.33 -10.35 -15.00
C ARG A 326 -12.13 -8.84 -15.06
N LEU A 327 -11.73 -8.27 -13.92
CA LEU A 327 -11.36 -6.87 -13.77
C LEU A 327 -10.35 -6.76 -12.62
N LEU A 328 -9.20 -6.14 -12.89
CA LEU A 328 -8.12 -5.87 -11.95
C LEU A 328 -7.37 -4.60 -12.37
N GLU A 329 -6.81 -3.90 -11.39
CA GLU A 329 -5.38 -3.55 -11.24
C GLU A 329 -5.23 -2.28 -10.38
N GLU A 330 -4.19 -2.27 -9.57
CA GLU A 330 -3.86 -1.24 -8.59
C GLU A 330 -2.88 -0.18 -9.16
N GLY A 331 -2.76 0.97 -8.50
CA GLY A 331 -2.07 2.17 -8.98
C GLY A 331 -2.86 3.01 -10.00
N SER A 332 -2.23 4.07 -10.54
CA SER A 332 -2.85 4.90 -11.59
C SER A 332 -1.90 5.10 -12.77
N THR A 333 -2.36 4.81 -13.99
CA THR A 333 -1.48 4.79 -15.16
C THR A 333 -0.87 6.17 -15.43
N LEU A 334 0.45 6.24 -15.37
CA LEU A 334 1.22 7.43 -15.74
C LEU A 334 1.41 7.54 -17.26
N ARG A 335 0.34 7.24 -18.01
CA ARG A 335 0.30 7.33 -19.48
C ARG A 335 0.08 8.79 -19.92
N PRO A 336 0.93 9.34 -20.80
CA PRO A 336 0.76 10.67 -21.36
C PRO A 336 -0.65 10.92 -21.91
N GLY A 337 -1.27 12.01 -21.47
CA GLY A 337 -2.62 12.42 -21.87
C GLY A 337 -3.77 11.90 -21.00
N GLN A 338 -3.53 11.07 -19.98
CA GLN A 338 -4.54 10.76 -18.95
C GLN A 338 -4.58 11.82 -17.84
N GLY A 339 -5.75 11.99 -17.22
CA GLY A 339 -5.96 12.99 -16.15
C GLY A 339 -5.09 12.75 -14.92
N PHE A 340 -5.05 11.51 -14.43
CA PHE A 340 -4.26 11.10 -13.25
C PHE A 340 -2.78 11.37 -13.44
N HIS A 341 -2.21 10.98 -14.59
CA HIS A 341 -0.83 11.28 -14.98
C HIS A 341 -0.51 12.79 -14.91
N GLN A 342 -1.44 13.66 -15.33
CA GLN A 342 -1.25 15.12 -15.21
C GLN A 342 -1.40 15.64 -13.78
N GLU A 343 -2.31 15.07 -12.97
CA GLU A 343 -2.46 15.43 -11.55
C GLU A 343 -1.20 15.01 -10.75
N THR A 344 -0.67 13.81 -10.98
CA THR A 344 0.57 13.30 -10.36
C THR A 344 1.80 14.07 -10.83
N LEU A 345 1.93 14.41 -12.13
CA LEU A 345 3.02 15.28 -12.60
C LEU A 345 2.94 16.69 -11.97
N GLN A 346 1.75 17.23 -11.73
CA GLN A 346 1.59 18.52 -11.05
C GLN A 346 1.98 18.44 -9.57
N LEU A 347 1.60 17.36 -8.87
CA LEU A 347 2.05 17.04 -7.51
C LEU A 347 3.59 16.99 -7.43
N LEU A 348 4.25 16.20 -8.29
CA LEU A 348 5.70 16.05 -8.28
C LEU A 348 6.42 17.37 -8.63
N LYS A 349 5.88 18.16 -9.56
CA LYS A 349 6.40 19.50 -9.92
C LYS A 349 6.16 20.57 -8.85
N TYR A 350 5.18 20.38 -7.97
CA TYR A 350 4.98 21.21 -6.79
C TYR A 350 6.00 20.84 -5.70
N LEU A 351 6.07 19.55 -5.36
CA LEU A 351 6.94 19.05 -4.30
C LEU A 351 8.43 19.24 -4.60
N SER A 352 8.88 19.03 -5.84
CA SER A 352 10.29 19.24 -6.23
C SER A 352 10.77 20.70 -6.09
N ARG A 353 9.82 21.65 -6.00
CA ARG A 353 10.09 23.09 -5.88
C ARG A 353 9.90 23.62 -4.46
N THR A 354 9.36 22.82 -3.54
CA THR A 354 9.06 23.28 -2.17
C THR A 354 10.30 23.15 -1.28
N PRO A 355 10.87 24.26 -0.75
CA PRO A 355 12.15 24.20 -0.05
C PRO A 355 12.08 23.42 1.27
N GLY A 356 13.14 22.68 1.58
CA GLY A 356 13.35 22.08 2.90
C GLY A 356 12.75 20.70 3.13
N LEU A 357 11.96 20.15 2.21
CA LEU A 357 11.48 18.77 2.31
C LEU A 357 12.56 17.79 1.82
N PRO A 358 13.06 16.85 2.66
CA PRO A 358 13.97 15.78 2.26
C PRO A 358 13.22 14.64 1.54
N LEU A 359 12.26 15.00 0.68
CA LEU A 359 11.31 14.07 0.07
C LEU A 359 12.01 12.95 -0.70
N LYS A 360 11.64 11.70 -0.40
CA LYS A 360 11.89 10.56 -1.27
C LYS A 360 10.78 10.46 -2.33
N VAL A 361 11.16 10.08 -3.54
CA VAL A 361 10.22 9.59 -4.56
C VAL A 361 10.61 8.15 -4.82
N SER A 362 9.78 7.21 -4.35
CA SER A 362 9.88 5.79 -4.67
C SER A 362 9.15 5.47 -5.97
N PHE A 363 9.72 4.56 -6.76
CA PHE A 363 9.08 4.00 -7.94
C PHE A 363 8.68 2.55 -7.68
N ASP A 364 7.36 2.29 -7.68
CA ASP A 364 6.74 1.00 -7.38
C ASP A 364 6.81 0.02 -8.57
N VAL A 365 6.82 -1.28 -8.25
CA VAL A 365 6.87 -2.39 -9.20
C VAL A 365 5.52 -3.08 -9.25
N ALA A 366 4.82 -2.95 -10.38
CA ALA A 366 3.49 -3.53 -10.59
C ALA A 366 3.39 -5.01 -10.18
N GLU A 367 2.35 -5.36 -9.42
CA GLU A 367 2.18 -6.68 -8.79
C GLU A 367 2.30 -7.89 -9.74
N THR A 368 1.92 -7.71 -11.01
CA THR A 368 1.99 -8.76 -12.03
C THR A 368 3.42 -9.11 -12.45
N ASP A 369 4.37 -8.21 -12.20
CA ASP A 369 5.77 -8.34 -12.60
C ASP A 369 6.73 -8.70 -11.43
N TYR A 370 6.22 -9.12 -10.26
CA TYR A 370 7.08 -9.75 -9.22
C TYR A 370 7.82 -11.04 -9.68
N ALA A 371 7.60 -11.50 -10.92
CA ALA A 371 8.33 -12.59 -11.56
C ALA A 371 9.05 -12.18 -12.87
N ASN A 372 8.91 -10.94 -13.34
CA ASN A 372 9.49 -10.44 -14.60
C ASN A 372 10.23 -9.12 -14.36
N ARG A 373 11.38 -8.96 -15.01
CA ARG A 373 12.32 -7.83 -14.81
C ARG A 373 11.64 -6.46 -14.67
N VAL A 374 11.90 -5.82 -13.54
CA VAL A 374 11.61 -4.41 -13.20
C VAL A 374 12.03 -3.46 -14.33
N ASN A 375 11.08 -3.02 -15.16
CA ASN A 375 11.31 -2.11 -16.29
C ASN A 375 10.84 -0.68 -15.96
N GLN A 376 11.69 0.07 -15.26
CA GLN A 376 11.41 1.41 -14.72
C GLN A 376 11.84 2.55 -15.66
N GLU A 377 11.78 2.34 -16.99
CA GLU A 377 12.24 3.34 -17.97
C GLU A 377 11.25 4.49 -18.21
N ASN A 378 10.00 4.44 -17.73
CA ASN A 378 9.06 5.57 -17.79
C ASN A 378 9.07 6.39 -16.49
N ALA A 379 9.31 5.75 -15.34
CA ALA A 379 9.69 6.39 -14.08
C ALA A 379 10.84 7.39 -14.28
N LEU A 380 11.90 6.99 -14.99
CA LEU A 380 12.98 7.91 -15.36
C LEU A 380 12.53 9.07 -16.26
N ARG A 381 11.62 8.86 -17.21
CA ARG A 381 11.14 9.93 -18.11
C ARG A 381 10.35 10.99 -17.35
N ILE A 382 9.60 10.59 -16.33
CA ILE A 382 8.91 11.51 -15.42
C ILE A 382 9.91 12.45 -14.74
N LEU A 383 11.12 11.99 -14.40
CA LEU A 383 12.19 12.83 -13.84
C LEU A 383 12.85 13.78 -14.84
N ASP A 384 12.75 13.52 -16.15
CA ASP A 384 13.13 14.49 -17.20
C ASP A 384 12.02 15.52 -17.47
N GLU A 385 10.80 15.33 -16.93
CA GLU A 385 9.68 16.25 -17.08
C GLU A 385 9.48 17.25 -15.93
N ILE A 386 10.09 17.03 -14.74
CA ILE A 386 9.84 17.73 -13.46
C ILE A 386 10.62 19.05 -13.28
#